data_AF-G0P5W1-F1
#
_entry.id   AF-G0P5W1-F1
#
_cell.length_a   1.000
_cell.length_b   1.000
_cell.length_c   1.000
_cell.angle_alpha   90.00
_cell.angle_beta   90.00
_cell.angle_gamma   90.00
#
_symmetry.space_group_name_H-M   'P 1'
#
loop_
_entity.id
_entity.type
_entity.pdbx_description
1 polymer ?
#
loop_
_entity_poly.entity_id
_entity_poly.type
_entity_poly.pdbx_seq_one_letter_code
_entity_poly.pdbx_strand_id
1 'polypeptide(L)'
;MQSEIGSVDFYQNVSAYPVKAPIVSIDDCSGTVYCEGDYSLVVFDTDKVTMFDKYSADGFCDPYTQTWNVDKDGSGSLTTFKTLRGLCVDYSPPKTTPKPEINCMSCPTDIKDYVTFLSPNPDYIVSVNEMSPENGCRSMQIVCSIGGGLECELITMIEYTNFSLRDISVERTPTSSSTILTCGDDGQYYYNNLKNVSKIDCHFNNCM
;
A
#
# COMPACT_ATOMS: atom_id res chain seq x y z
N MET A 1 1.75 -11.18 18.20
CA MET A 1 2.47 -10.20 19.03
C MET A 1 2.98 -9.12 18.07
N GLN A 2 2.16 -8.11 17.77
CA GLN A 2 2.39 -7.16 16.68
C GLN A 2 2.12 -5.71 17.12
N SER A 3 2.19 -5.42 18.42
CA SER A 3 1.48 -4.27 19.01
C SER A 3 2.35 -3.26 19.78
N GLU A 4 3.68 -3.37 19.80
CA GLU A 4 4.51 -2.53 20.69
C GLU A 4 5.66 -1.79 20.00
N ILE A 5 5.53 -1.46 18.71
CA ILE A 5 6.57 -0.71 17.97
C ILE A 5 6.19 0.78 17.82
N GLY A 6 5.00 1.21 18.27
CA GLY A 6 4.39 2.49 17.87
C GLY A 6 4.42 3.67 18.86
N SER A 7 5.02 3.58 20.05
CA SER A 7 4.77 4.58 21.11
C SER A 7 6.00 5.23 21.76
N VAL A 8 7.14 5.33 21.05
CA VAL A 8 8.30 6.08 21.55
C VAL A 8 8.60 7.23 20.60
N ASP A 9 8.59 8.46 21.09
CA ASP A 9 8.71 9.73 20.34
C ASP A 9 10.08 9.95 19.64
N PHE A 10 10.92 8.92 19.55
CA PHE A 10 12.21 8.97 18.87
C PHE A 10 12.27 7.97 17.71
N TYR A 11 12.09 8.56 16.53
CA TYR A 11 12.59 8.18 15.20
C TYR A 11 11.71 7.29 14.32
N GLN A 12 11.36 7.91 13.19
CA GLN A 12 10.97 7.35 11.89
C GLN A 12 10.50 5.91 11.96
N ASN A 13 9.18 5.78 12.08
CA ASN A 13 8.37 4.62 11.80
C ASN A 13 9.16 3.56 11.02
N VAL A 14 9.78 2.60 11.73
CA VAL A 14 10.66 1.59 11.12
C VAL A 14 9.90 0.80 10.05
N SER A 15 8.56 0.77 10.17
CA SER A 15 7.63 0.24 9.18
C SER A 15 7.59 0.99 7.84
N ALA A 16 8.16 2.19 7.76
CA ALA A 16 8.30 2.96 6.52
C ALA A 16 9.51 2.52 5.67
N TYR A 17 10.38 1.67 6.21
CA TYR A 17 11.59 1.18 5.56
C TYR A 17 11.51 -0.34 5.33
N PRO A 18 12.19 -0.89 4.30
CA PRO A 18 12.33 -2.33 4.15
C PRO A 18 13.04 -2.92 5.37
N VAL A 19 12.46 -3.97 5.95
CA VAL A 19 12.99 -4.64 7.13
C VAL A 19 13.23 -6.12 6.90
N LYS A 20 14.21 -6.68 7.62
CA LYS A 20 14.54 -8.11 7.63
C LYS A 20 14.84 -8.60 9.04
N ALA A 21 14.71 -9.89 9.26
CA ALA A 21 15.17 -10.52 10.49
C ALA A 21 16.71 -10.45 10.57
N PRO A 22 17.28 -10.16 11.75
CA PRO A 22 18.71 -10.23 11.97
C PRO A 22 19.21 -11.67 12.01
N ILE A 23 20.50 -11.83 11.78
CA ILE A 23 21.20 -13.07 12.05
C ILE A 23 21.64 -13.06 13.51
N VAL A 24 21.31 -14.13 14.22
CA VAL A 24 21.63 -14.32 15.63
C VAL A 24 22.50 -15.57 15.75
N SER A 25 23.66 -15.42 16.36
CA SER A 25 24.58 -16.50 16.71
C SER A 25 24.83 -16.47 18.20
N ILE A 26 24.55 -17.56 18.91
CA ILE A 26 24.76 -17.67 20.35
C ILE A 26 25.59 -18.94 20.60
N ASP A 27 26.70 -18.78 21.33
CA ASP A 27 27.54 -19.87 21.80
C ASP A 27 27.75 -19.70 23.31
N ASP A 28 27.19 -20.63 24.08
CA ASP A 28 27.03 -20.54 25.54
C ASP A 28 26.45 -19.19 26.01
N CYS A 29 27.31 -18.35 26.59
CA CYS A 29 26.99 -17.06 27.17
C CYS A 29 27.60 -15.91 26.37
N SER A 30 27.99 -16.16 25.13
CA SER A 30 28.42 -15.17 24.14
C SER A 30 27.44 -15.16 22.99
N GLY A 31 27.03 -13.97 22.57
CA GLY A 31 26.03 -13.80 21.52
C GLY A 31 26.38 -12.63 20.61
N THR A 32 26.09 -12.82 19.33
CA THR A 32 26.26 -11.83 18.28
C THR A 32 24.96 -11.71 17.52
N VAL A 33 24.47 -10.48 17.38
CA VAL A 33 23.31 -10.14 16.54
C VAL A 33 23.80 -9.17 15.46
N TYR A 34 23.53 -9.45 14.19
CA TYR A 34 23.98 -8.59 13.10
C TYR A 34 23.04 -8.66 11.89
N CYS A 35 23.27 -7.74 10.94
CA CYS A 35 22.55 -7.68 9.68
C CYS A 35 23.49 -8.01 8.52
N GLU A 36 22.97 -8.72 7.51
CA GLU A 36 23.69 -8.93 6.26
C GLU A 36 23.59 -7.70 5.34
N GLY A 37 24.69 -7.41 4.65
CA GLY A 37 24.76 -6.33 3.66
C GLY A 37 24.82 -4.94 4.29
N ASP A 38 24.09 -3.99 3.71
CA ASP A 38 24.09 -2.57 4.12
C ASP A 38 22.95 -2.21 5.09
N TYR A 39 22.25 -3.21 5.63
CA TYR A 39 21.18 -2.97 6.59
C TYR A 39 21.75 -2.53 7.94
N SER A 40 21.09 -1.55 8.56
CA SER A 40 21.38 -1.10 9.91
C SER A 40 20.66 -1.96 10.94
N LEU A 41 21.38 -2.42 11.96
CA LEU A 41 20.83 -3.14 13.09
C LEU A 41 20.20 -2.20 14.11
N VAL A 42 18.96 -2.50 14.48
CA VAL A 42 18.22 -1.83 15.56
C VAL A 42 17.85 -2.87 16.60
N VAL A 43 18.25 -2.65 17.84
CA VAL A 43 17.97 -3.53 18.98
C VAL A 43 16.97 -2.87 19.90
N PHE A 44 15.87 -3.57 20.15
CA PHE A 44 14.82 -3.20 21.08
C PHE A 44 14.99 -3.99 22.38
N ASP A 45 14.97 -3.26 23.49
CA ASP A 45 14.76 -3.77 24.84
C ASP A 45 13.37 -3.35 25.33
N THR A 46 13.00 -3.75 26.54
CA THR A 46 11.68 -3.42 27.14
C THR A 46 11.38 -1.93 27.19
N ASP A 47 12.40 -1.09 27.34
CA ASP A 47 12.29 0.34 27.65
C ASP A 47 13.28 1.20 26.86
N LYS A 48 14.10 0.60 25.99
CA LYS A 48 15.11 1.30 25.22
C LYS A 48 15.26 0.70 23.83
N VAL A 49 15.62 1.56 22.87
CA VAL A 49 15.98 1.18 21.51
C VAL A 49 17.39 1.66 21.26
N THR A 50 18.24 0.83 20.66
CA THR A 50 19.64 1.15 20.37
C THR A 50 19.93 0.83 18.91
N MET A 51 20.47 1.80 18.19
CA MET A 51 20.91 1.65 16.81
C MET A 51 22.39 1.30 16.79
N PHE A 52 22.71 0.17 16.18
CA PHE A 52 24.07 -0.31 15.97
C PHE A 52 24.56 -0.03 14.54
N ASP A 53 23.72 0.54 13.69
CA ASP A 53 24.01 0.78 12.27
C ASP A 53 24.54 -0.50 11.60
N LYS A 54 25.61 -0.44 10.80
CA LYS A 54 26.20 -1.63 10.14
C LYS A 54 26.97 -2.56 11.09
N TYR A 55 27.05 -2.23 12.38
CA TYR A 55 27.82 -2.99 13.35
C TYR A 55 26.97 -4.08 14.00
N SER A 56 27.64 -5.15 14.43
CA SER A 56 27.05 -6.20 15.25
C SER A 56 26.81 -5.71 16.68
N ALA A 57 25.76 -6.23 17.30
CA ALA A 57 25.57 -6.20 18.74
C ALA A 57 26.22 -7.45 19.33
N ASP A 58 27.46 -7.31 19.78
CA ASP A 58 28.24 -8.38 20.41
C ASP A 58 28.17 -8.25 21.93
N GLY A 59 27.81 -9.33 22.60
CA GLY A 59 27.64 -9.29 24.04
C GLY A 59 27.77 -10.62 24.74
N PHE A 60 27.78 -10.51 26.06
CA PHE A 60 27.83 -11.64 26.97
C PHE A 60 26.59 -11.66 27.85
N CYS A 61 26.07 -12.84 28.11
CA CYS A 61 24.98 -12.99 29.05
C CYS A 61 25.50 -12.83 30.50
N ASP A 62 24.65 -12.36 31.40
CA ASP A 62 24.84 -12.50 32.83
C ASP A 62 23.85 -13.57 33.32
N PRO A 63 24.33 -14.76 33.73
CA PRO A 63 23.45 -15.86 34.12
C PRO A 63 22.70 -15.58 35.43
N TYR A 64 23.17 -14.64 36.26
CA TYR A 64 22.51 -14.31 37.53
C TYR A 64 21.32 -13.37 37.32
N THR A 65 21.50 -12.36 36.47
CA THR A 65 20.46 -11.36 36.19
C THR A 65 19.62 -11.69 34.94
N GLN A 66 20.04 -12.70 34.17
CA GLN A 66 19.45 -13.07 32.88
C GLN A 66 19.41 -11.89 31.91
N THR A 67 20.46 -11.07 31.90
CA THR A 67 20.62 -9.90 31.03
C THR A 67 21.76 -10.09 30.05
N TRP A 68 21.84 -9.22 29.06
CA TRP A 68 22.93 -9.17 28.09
C TRP A 68 23.75 -7.90 28.27
N ASN A 69 25.07 -8.03 28.33
CA ASN A 69 26.00 -6.91 28.38
C ASN A 69 26.64 -6.75 27.01
N VAL A 70 26.29 -5.68 26.31
CA VAL A 70 26.67 -5.44 24.91
C VAL A 70 27.51 -4.17 24.82
N ASP A 71 28.62 -4.23 24.08
CA ASP A 71 29.38 -3.03 23.72
C ASP A 71 28.66 -2.31 22.56
N LYS A 72 28.16 -1.11 22.82
CA LYS A 72 27.32 -0.37 21.86
C LYS A 72 28.12 0.47 20.87
N ASP A 73 29.34 0.86 21.23
CA ASP A 73 30.10 1.90 20.52
C ASP A 73 31.57 1.50 20.29
N GLY A 74 31.93 0.25 20.60
CA GLY A 74 33.28 -0.27 20.45
C GLY A 74 34.27 0.35 21.45
N SER A 75 33.77 1.05 22.47
CA SER A 75 34.60 1.69 23.50
C SER A 75 35.05 0.72 24.59
N GLY A 76 34.51 -0.50 24.61
CA GLY A 76 34.63 -1.45 25.71
C GLY A 76 33.67 -1.18 26.88
N SER A 77 32.83 -0.15 26.78
CA SER A 77 31.80 0.17 27.79
C SER A 77 30.55 -0.65 27.57
N LEU A 78 30.32 -1.62 28.47
CA LEU A 78 29.19 -2.53 28.37
C LEU A 78 27.88 -1.88 28.82
N THR A 79 26.85 -2.02 27.99
CA THR A 79 25.49 -1.60 28.28
C THR A 79 24.63 -2.83 28.53
N THR A 80 23.88 -2.85 29.64
CA THR A 80 23.01 -3.98 30.01
C THR A 80 21.64 -3.90 29.33
N PHE A 81 21.23 -4.95 28.64
CA PHE A 81 19.94 -5.15 27.96
C PHE A 81 19.19 -6.30 28.64
N LYS A 82 17.91 -6.13 28.97
CA LYS A 82 17.08 -7.23 29.49
C LYS A 82 16.68 -8.18 28.38
N THR A 83 16.42 -7.64 27.20
CA THR A 83 16.08 -8.38 25.99
C THR A 83 16.82 -7.82 24.77
N LEU A 84 17.29 -8.70 23.89
CA LEU A 84 17.93 -8.34 22.62
C LEU A 84 17.00 -8.71 21.46
N ARG A 85 15.98 -7.91 21.20
CA ARG A 85 15.13 -8.07 20.01
C ARG A 85 15.71 -7.24 18.88
N GLY A 86 16.35 -7.87 17.91
CA GLY A 86 16.95 -7.17 16.77
C GLY A 86 16.02 -7.06 15.55
N LEU A 87 16.19 -6.00 14.77
CA LEU A 87 15.59 -5.79 13.45
C LEU A 87 16.62 -5.18 12.51
N CYS A 88 16.72 -5.68 11.29
CA CYS A 88 17.55 -5.08 10.24
C CYS A 88 16.73 -4.12 9.40
N VAL A 89 17.18 -2.88 9.27
CA VAL A 89 16.47 -1.79 8.60
C VAL A 89 17.34 -1.20 7.52
N ASP A 90 16.82 -1.07 6.30
CA ASP A 90 17.54 -0.36 5.23
C ASP A 90 17.27 1.15 5.32
N TYR A 91 18.13 1.87 6.04
CA TYR A 91 18.11 3.34 6.13
C TYR A 91 18.87 4.02 4.98
N SER A 92 19.35 3.27 3.98
CA SER A 92 19.86 3.89 2.77
C SER A 92 18.81 4.89 2.28
N PRO A 93 19.21 6.11 1.85
CA PRO A 93 18.25 7.03 1.23
C PRO A 93 17.48 6.20 0.24
N PRO A 94 16.13 6.18 0.30
CA PRO A 94 15.32 5.21 -0.43
C PRO A 94 15.94 5.14 -1.80
N LYS A 95 16.44 3.96 -2.20
CA LYS A 95 16.97 3.79 -3.56
C LYS A 95 15.90 4.45 -4.40
N THR A 96 16.25 5.58 -5.01
CA THR A 96 15.31 6.32 -5.81
C THR A 96 15.18 5.43 -7.02
N THR A 97 14.30 4.42 -6.91
CA THR A 97 13.50 4.05 -8.05
C THR A 97 13.06 5.40 -8.59
N PRO A 98 13.37 5.72 -9.85
CA PRO A 98 12.84 6.94 -10.44
C PRO A 98 11.36 6.95 -10.06
N LYS A 99 10.92 8.02 -9.37
CA LYS A 99 9.49 8.24 -9.09
C LYS A 99 8.80 7.81 -10.37
N PRO A 100 7.94 6.76 -10.37
CA PRO A 100 7.36 6.26 -11.60
C PRO A 100 6.90 7.48 -12.39
N GLU A 101 7.52 7.72 -13.55
CA GLU A 101 7.20 8.91 -14.32
C GLU A 101 5.70 8.81 -14.55
N ILE A 102 4.96 9.72 -13.92
CA ILE A 102 3.51 9.69 -14.00
C ILE A 102 3.19 9.89 -15.47
N ASN A 103 2.59 8.87 -16.04
CA ASN A 103 2.26 8.78 -17.44
C ASN A 103 0.92 8.06 -17.56
N CYS A 104 0.38 8.04 -18.77
CA CYS A 104 -0.92 7.43 -19.02
C CYS A 104 -0.99 5.88 -18.89
N MET A 105 0.04 5.23 -18.37
CA MET A 105 0.02 3.81 -17.96
C MET A 105 0.06 3.62 -16.44
N SER A 106 0.25 4.72 -15.69
CA SER A 106 0.50 4.72 -14.25
C SER A 106 -0.76 4.66 -13.38
N CYS A 107 -1.95 4.75 -13.96
CA CYS A 107 -3.20 4.61 -13.20
C CYS A 107 -3.35 3.18 -12.62
N PRO A 108 -4.11 3.03 -11.51
CA PRO A 108 -4.35 1.72 -10.89
C PRO A 108 -4.90 0.68 -11.87
N THR A 109 -4.36 -0.53 -11.81
CA THR A 109 -4.83 -1.69 -12.60
C THR A 109 -6.17 -2.20 -12.08
N ASP A 110 -6.37 -2.18 -10.77
CA ASP A 110 -7.69 -2.41 -10.18
C ASP A 110 -8.40 -1.07 -10.06
N ILE A 111 -9.35 -0.81 -10.97
CA ILE A 111 -10.07 0.46 -10.98
C ILE A 111 -10.92 0.65 -9.71
N LYS A 112 -11.26 -0.42 -8.99
CA LYS A 112 -12.10 -0.36 -7.78
C LYS A 112 -11.36 0.29 -6.60
N ASP A 113 -10.03 0.32 -6.65
CA ASP A 113 -9.21 1.05 -5.68
C ASP A 113 -9.24 2.58 -5.92
N TYR A 114 -9.70 3.01 -7.11
CA TYR A 114 -9.74 4.41 -7.52
C TYR A 114 -11.18 4.97 -7.62
N VAL A 115 -12.09 4.20 -8.22
CA VAL A 115 -13.48 4.60 -8.45
C VAL A 115 -14.40 3.97 -7.42
N THR A 116 -15.18 4.81 -6.74
CA THR A 116 -16.31 4.35 -5.94
C THR A 116 -17.54 4.18 -6.82
N PHE A 117 -18.11 2.97 -6.80
CA PHE A 117 -19.38 2.67 -7.45
C PHE A 117 -20.52 2.79 -6.44
N LEU A 118 -21.51 3.62 -6.76
CA LEU A 118 -22.75 3.69 -6.00
C LEU A 118 -23.75 2.72 -6.65
N SER A 119 -24.25 1.76 -5.88
CA SER A 119 -25.28 0.82 -6.32
C SER A 119 -26.37 0.72 -5.26
N PRO A 120 -27.64 1.04 -5.60
CA PRO A 120 -28.74 0.95 -4.64
C PRO A 120 -29.36 -0.45 -4.48
N ASN A 121 -29.02 -1.46 -5.30
CA ASN A 121 -29.68 -2.77 -5.30
C ASN A 121 -28.70 -3.95 -5.49
N PRO A 122 -28.83 -5.06 -4.72
CA PRO A 122 -28.07 -6.30 -4.94
C PRO A 122 -28.20 -6.95 -6.33
N ASP A 123 -29.27 -6.67 -7.08
CA ASP A 123 -29.46 -7.23 -8.43
C ASP A 123 -28.62 -6.52 -9.53
N TYR A 124 -27.89 -5.46 -9.17
CA TYR A 124 -27.05 -4.70 -10.07
C TYR A 124 -25.61 -5.19 -10.04
N ILE A 125 -25.06 -5.44 -11.23
CA ILE A 125 -23.73 -5.99 -11.42
C ILE A 125 -22.87 -4.94 -12.11
N VAL A 126 -21.80 -4.52 -11.43
CA VAL A 126 -20.74 -3.70 -12.03
C VAL A 126 -19.58 -4.61 -12.42
N SER A 127 -19.28 -4.64 -13.71
CA SER A 127 -18.10 -5.32 -14.25
C SER A 127 -17.10 -4.31 -14.79
N VAL A 128 -15.82 -4.61 -14.62
CA VAL A 128 -14.70 -3.78 -15.04
C VAL A 128 -13.77 -4.67 -15.84
N ASN A 129 -13.41 -4.22 -17.04
CA ASN A 129 -12.51 -4.93 -17.93
C ASN A 129 -11.42 -3.97 -18.43
N GLU A 130 -10.16 -4.36 -18.33
CA GLU A 130 -9.06 -3.64 -18.97
C GLU A 130 -9.09 -3.87 -20.48
N MET A 131 -9.04 -2.79 -21.25
CA MET A 131 -9.05 -2.83 -22.70
C MET A 131 -7.63 -2.72 -23.26
N SER A 132 -7.51 -2.94 -24.58
CA SER A 132 -6.27 -2.59 -25.29
C SER A 132 -5.98 -1.10 -25.14
N PRO A 133 -4.72 -0.70 -24.88
CA PRO A 133 -4.39 0.70 -24.67
C PRO A 133 -4.80 1.59 -25.85
N GLU A 134 -5.55 2.65 -25.57
CA GLU A 134 -5.95 3.64 -26.57
C GLU A 134 -4.83 4.67 -26.73
N ASN A 135 -4.27 4.82 -27.93
CA ASN A 135 -3.10 5.67 -28.19
C ASN A 135 -1.89 5.38 -27.27
N GLY A 136 -1.78 4.14 -26.78
CA GLY A 136 -0.72 3.73 -25.84
C GLY A 136 -1.03 4.02 -24.37
N CYS A 137 -2.21 4.56 -24.06
CA CYS A 137 -2.67 4.84 -22.70
C CYS A 137 -3.62 3.76 -22.19
N ARG A 138 -3.52 3.45 -20.90
CA ARG A 138 -4.35 2.44 -20.24
C ARG A 138 -5.82 2.85 -20.31
N SER A 139 -6.69 1.92 -20.68
CA SER A 139 -8.13 2.16 -20.78
C SER A 139 -8.92 1.06 -20.07
N MET A 140 -9.96 1.47 -19.34
CA MET A 140 -10.83 0.58 -18.58
C MET A 140 -12.26 0.72 -19.09
N GLN A 141 -12.87 -0.40 -19.48
CA GLN A 141 -14.30 -0.47 -19.73
C GLN A 141 -15.02 -0.81 -18.44
N ILE A 142 -16.05 -0.03 -18.12
CA ILE A 142 -16.92 -0.27 -16.98
C ILE A 142 -18.31 -0.52 -17.52
N VAL A 143 -18.97 -1.57 -17.05
CA VAL A 143 -20.32 -1.94 -17.46
C VAL A 143 -21.20 -2.11 -16.22
N CYS A 144 -22.24 -1.29 -16.12
CA CYS A 144 -23.36 -1.52 -15.21
C CYS A 144 -24.37 -2.43 -15.93
N SER A 145 -24.81 -3.49 -15.27
CA SER A 145 -25.79 -4.43 -15.83
C SER A 145 -26.78 -4.88 -14.77
N ILE A 146 -27.97 -5.28 -15.20
CA ILE A 146 -29.00 -5.85 -14.35
C ILE A 146 -29.14 -7.35 -14.63
N GLY A 147 -29.24 -8.15 -13.57
CA GLY A 147 -29.48 -9.59 -13.65
C GLY A 147 -30.97 -9.95 -13.63
N GLY A 148 -31.26 -11.25 -13.60
CA GLY A 148 -32.59 -11.75 -13.25
C GLY A 148 -33.68 -11.63 -14.33
N GLY A 149 -33.32 -11.30 -15.57
CA GLY A 149 -34.27 -11.17 -16.68
C GLY A 149 -35.07 -9.87 -16.68
N LEU A 150 -34.64 -8.88 -15.88
CA LEU A 150 -35.22 -7.54 -15.85
C LEU A 150 -34.72 -6.71 -17.03
N GLU A 151 -35.60 -5.89 -17.60
CA GLU A 151 -35.25 -4.88 -18.60
C GLU A 151 -35.65 -3.49 -18.11
N CYS A 152 -34.76 -2.52 -18.28
CA CYS A 152 -34.97 -1.13 -17.92
C CYS A 152 -35.25 -0.30 -19.16
N GLU A 153 -36.07 0.75 -19.02
CA GLU A 153 -36.27 1.75 -20.08
C GLU A 153 -34.94 2.45 -20.42
N LEU A 154 -34.16 2.77 -19.39
CA LEU A 154 -32.89 3.47 -19.56
C LEU A 154 -31.94 3.20 -18.40
N ILE A 155 -30.71 2.79 -18.72
CA ILE A 155 -29.61 2.68 -17.77
C ILE A 155 -28.54 3.72 -18.14
N THR A 156 -28.22 4.61 -17.20
CA THR A 156 -27.19 5.63 -17.37
C THR A 156 -26.10 5.52 -16.31
N MET A 157 -24.88 5.83 -16.71
CA MET A 157 -23.74 5.96 -15.82
C MET A 157 -23.48 7.44 -15.57
N ILE A 158 -23.55 7.86 -14.32
CA ILE A 158 -23.45 9.25 -13.92
C ILE A 158 -22.19 9.45 -13.07
N GLU A 159 -21.37 10.41 -13.47
CA GLU A 159 -20.26 10.88 -12.64
C GLU A 159 -20.77 11.94 -11.66
N TYR A 160 -20.30 11.85 -10.40
CA TYR A 160 -20.64 12.79 -9.34
C TYR A 160 -19.42 13.63 -8.94
N THR A 161 -19.29 14.80 -9.55
CA THR A 161 -18.43 15.87 -9.04
C THR A 161 -19.19 16.75 -8.05
N ASN A 162 -18.49 17.40 -7.11
CA ASN A 162 -19.09 18.27 -6.07
C ASN A 162 -19.99 19.42 -6.59
N PHE A 163 -20.08 19.63 -7.91
CA PHE A 163 -20.82 20.72 -8.53
C PHE A 163 -21.71 20.30 -9.72
N SER A 164 -21.62 19.05 -10.21
CA SER A 164 -22.42 18.62 -11.36
C SER A 164 -22.58 17.12 -11.49
N LEU A 165 -23.75 16.71 -11.97
CA LEU A 165 -23.99 15.37 -12.51
C LEU A 165 -23.64 15.38 -14.01
N ARG A 166 -22.89 14.39 -14.46
CA ARG A 166 -22.51 14.22 -15.87
C ARG A 166 -22.80 12.80 -16.32
N ASP A 167 -23.56 12.65 -17.40
CA ASP A 167 -23.73 11.35 -18.06
C ASP A 167 -22.44 10.99 -18.82
N ILE A 168 -21.86 9.85 -18.46
CA ILE A 168 -20.63 9.32 -19.04
C ILE A 168 -20.86 8.04 -19.85
N SER A 169 -22.12 7.66 -20.10
CA SER A 169 -22.42 6.41 -20.81
C SER A 169 -22.14 6.51 -22.31
N VAL A 170 -21.40 5.54 -22.83
CA VAL A 170 -21.01 5.39 -24.24
C VAL A 170 -22.03 4.51 -24.95
N GLU A 171 -22.22 3.28 -24.48
CA GLU A 171 -23.22 2.36 -25.03
C GLU A 171 -24.32 2.10 -24.02
N ARG A 172 -25.56 1.95 -24.51
CA ARG A 172 -26.75 1.73 -23.69
C ARG A 172 -27.59 0.63 -24.30
N THR A 173 -28.06 -0.27 -23.46
CA THR A 173 -29.06 -1.29 -23.76
C THR A 173 -30.10 -1.31 -22.63
N PRO A 174 -31.26 -1.96 -22.82
CA PRO A 174 -32.24 -2.12 -21.75
C PRO A 174 -31.69 -2.88 -20.53
N THR A 175 -30.63 -3.68 -20.69
CA THR A 175 -30.07 -4.52 -19.63
C THR A 175 -28.69 -4.08 -19.14
N SER A 176 -28.02 -3.17 -19.84
CA SER A 176 -26.69 -2.71 -19.48
C SER A 176 -26.35 -1.32 -20.02
N SER A 177 -25.42 -0.65 -19.36
CA SER A 177 -24.83 0.62 -19.79
C SER A 177 -23.32 0.54 -19.59
N SER A 178 -22.55 1.06 -20.54
CA SER A 178 -21.09 1.02 -20.49
C SER A 178 -20.45 2.40 -20.61
N THR A 179 -19.28 2.55 -20.01
CA THR A 179 -18.39 3.71 -20.19
C THR A 179 -16.96 3.25 -20.33
N ILE A 180 -16.11 4.12 -20.86
CA ILE A 180 -14.69 3.91 -21.05
C ILE A 180 -13.96 5.03 -20.34
N LEU A 181 -13.10 4.68 -19.39
CA LEU A 181 -12.19 5.62 -18.75
C LEU A 181 -10.78 5.40 -19.28
N THR A 182 -10.12 6.48 -19.67
CA THR A 182 -8.73 6.45 -20.16
C THR A 182 -7.83 7.09 -19.11
N CYS A 183 -6.66 6.51 -18.88
CA CYS A 183 -5.66 7.04 -17.98
C CYS A 183 -4.96 8.25 -18.62
N GLY A 184 -4.80 9.34 -17.87
CA GLY A 184 -4.07 10.53 -18.32
C GLY A 184 -2.60 10.51 -17.90
N ASP A 185 -1.80 11.40 -18.50
CA ASP A 185 -0.40 11.61 -18.11
C ASP A 185 -0.24 12.18 -16.69
N ASP A 186 -1.34 12.57 -16.05
CA ASP A 186 -1.43 12.94 -14.65
C ASP A 186 -1.71 11.75 -13.72
N GLY A 187 -1.78 10.53 -14.26
CA GLY A 187 -2.02 9.30 -13.51
C GLY A 187 -3.45 9.17 -12.98
N GLN A 188 -4.39 9.92 -13.57
CA GLN A 188 -5.80 9.92 -13.21
C GLN A 188 -6.67 9.47 -14.37
N TYR A 189 -7.73 8.73 -14.06
CA TYR A 189 -8.70 8.34 -15.07
C TYR A 189 -9.59 9.54 -15.46
N TYR A 190 -9.86 9.65 -16.76
CA TYR A 190 -10.71 10.67 -17.33
C TYR A 190 -11.70 10.08 -18.33
N TYR A 191 -12.79 10.81 -18.56
CA TYR A 191 -13.77 10.54 -19.62
C TYR A 191 -13.91 11.79 -20.50
N ASN A 192 -13.56 11.71 -21.78
CA ASN A 192 -13.51 12.88 -22.67
C ASN A 192 -12.68 14.04 -22.06
N ASN A 193 -13.33 15.14 -21.68
CA ASN A 193 -12.69 16.30 -21.04
C ASN A 193 -12.86 16.32 -19.52
N LEU A 194 -13.54 15.32 -18.94
CA LEU A 194 -13.80 15.20 -17.51
C LEU A 194 -12.66 14.44 -16.84
N LYS A 195 -11.79 15.17 -16.14
CA LYS A 195 -10.66 14.59 -15.40
C LYS A 195 -11.08 14.12 -13.99
N ASN A 196 -10.28 13.22 -13.42
CA ASN A 196 -10.41 12.74 -12.05
C ASN A 196 -11.76 12.06 -11.75
N VAL A 197 -12.19 11.19 -12.68
CA VAL A 197 -13.44 10.43 -12.53
C VAL A 197 -13.26 9.38 -11.43
N SER A 198 -13.70 9.71 -10.22
CA SER A 198 -13.49 8.89 -9.02
C SER A 198 -14.78 8.35 -8.41
N LYS A 199 -15.94 8.74 -8.95
CA LYS A 199 -17.26 8.28 -8.48
C LYS A 199 -18.19 8.05 -9.66
N ILE A 200 -18.76 6.87 -9.74
CA ILE A 200 -19.71 6.48 -10.78
C ILE A 200 -20.96 5.92 -10.10
N ASP A 201 -22.10 6.46 -10.49
CA ASP A 201 -23.43 5.99 -10.09
C ASP A 201 -24.12 5.33 -11.29
N CYS A 202 -24.54 4.08 -11.12
CA CYS A 202 -25.31 3.35 -12.11
C CYS A 202 -26.80 3.64 -11.87
N HIS A 203 -27.41 4.50 -12.68
CA HIS A 203 -28.80 4.88 -12.54
C HIS A 203 -29.68 4.03 -13.47
N PHE A 204 -30.54 3.21 -12.87
CA PHE A 204 -31.46 2.30 -13.56
C PHE A 204 -32.89 2.88 -13.50
N ASN A 205 -33.45 3.25 -14.65
CA ASN A 205 -34.79 3.85 -14.73
C ASN A 205 -35.82 2.85 -15.23
N ASN A 206 -36.96 2.77 -14.52
CA ASN A 206 -38.15 2.01 -14.91
C ASN A 206 -37.85 0.58 -15.35
N CYS A 207 -37.29 -0.23 -14.45
CA CYS A 207 -36.98 -1.65 -14.71
C CYS A 207 -38.17 -2.56 -14.37
N MET A 208 -38.46 -3.53 -15.23
CA MET A 208 -39.57 -4.49 -15.12
C MET A 208 -39.20 -5.89 -15.58
#